data_AF-A0A7Y2L313-F1
#
_entry.id   AF-A0A7Y2L313-F1
#
_cell.length_a   1.000
_cell.length_b   1.000
_cell.length_c   1.000
_cell.angle_alpha   90.00
_cell.angle_beta   90.00
_cell.angle_gamma   90.00
#
_symmetry.space_group_name_H-M   'P 1'
#
loop_
_entity.id
_entity.type
_entity.pdbx_description
1 polymer ?
#
loop_
_entity_poly.entity_id
_entity_poly.type
_entity_poly.pdbx_seq_one_letter_code
_entity_poly.pdbx_strand_id
1 'polypeptide(L)'
;MMPLRTLLKPLCAMLLASLACAALAAPQHALTLYDEPPKYPANFKHVDYVNPDAPKGGIFRKSALGTFDSLNPFINKGVPADDIDLTFGTLARQSLDEPFT
;
A
#
# COMPACT_ATOMS: atom_id res chain seq x y z
N MET A 1 -21.33 -14.08 54.43
CA MET A 1 -21.20 -15.03 53.31
C MET A 1 -21.53 -14.27 52.04
N MET A 2 -20.56 -13.95 51.18
CA MET A 2 -20.82 -13.20 49.94
C MET A 2 -21.56 -14.11 48.93
N PRO A 3 -22.62 -13.62 48.26
CA PRO A 3 -23.41 -14.44 47.36
C PRO A 3 -22.59 -14.83 46.12
N LEU A 4 -22.62 -16.09 45.71
CA LEU A 4 -21.84 -16.64 44.58
C LEU A 4 -21.98 -15.82 43.26
N ARG A 5 -23.11 -15.11 43.10
CA ARG A 5 -23.41 -14.23 41.97
C ARG A 5 -22.58 -12.94 41.92
N THR A 6 -22.06 -12.45 43.06
CA THR A 6 -21.20 -11.25 43.10
C THR A 6 -19.75 -11.56 42.76
N LEU A 7 -19.31 -12.82 42.87
CA LEU A 7 -17.98 -13.29 42.46
C LEU A 7 -17.88 -13.62 40.96
N LEU A 8 -19.00 -13.97 40.32
CA LEU A 8 -19.02 -14.35 38.90
C LEU A 8 -18.73 -13.16 37.96
N LYS A 9 -19.18 -11.95 38.32
CA LYS A 9 -19.02 -10.74 37.52
C LYS A 9 -17.57 -10.27 37.34
N PRO A 10 -16.73 -10.15 38.39
CA PRO A 10 -15.32 -9.78 38.23
C PRO A 10 -14.53 -10.86 37.49
N LEU A 11 -14.89 -12.14 37.67
CA LEU A 11 -14.24 -13.25 36.96
C LEU A 11 -14.52 -13.21 35.45
N CYS A 12 -15.76 -12.95 35.04
CA CYS A 12 -16.09 -12.75 33.62
C CYS A 12 -15.40 -11.51 33.05
N ALA A 13 -15.34 -10.40 33.79
CA ALA A 13 -14.66 -9.18 33.33
C ALA A 13 -13.14 -9.41 33.11
N MET A 14 -12.51 -10.18 34.00
CA MET A 14 -11.09 -10.54 33.88
C MET A 14 -10.82 -11.49 32.71
N LEU A 15 -11.76 -12.41 32.42
CA LEU A 15 -11.70 -13.28 31.25
C LEU A 15 -11.91 -12.51 29.93
N LEU A 16 -12.85 -11.57 29.89
CA LEU A 16 -13.05 -10.70 28.72
C LEU A 16 -11.85 -9.80 28.45
N ALA A 17 -11.18 -9.31 29.51
CA ALA A 17 -9.96 -8.53 29.38
C ALA A 17 -8.76 -9.37 28.91
N SER A 18 -8.66 -10.64 29.28
CA SER A 18 -7.59 -11.53 28.79
C SER A 18 -7.81 -11.99 27.35
N LEU A 19 -9.06 -12.03 26.87
CA LEU A 19 -9.39 -12.26 25.46
C LEU A 19 -9.23 -11.00 24.59
N ALA A 20 -9.07 -9.82 25.18
CA ALA A 20 -8.74 -8.60 24.45
C ALA A 20 -7.26 -8.64 24.01
N CYS A 21 -6.96 -9.54 23.06
CA CYS A 21 -5.68 -9.56 22.38
C CYS A 21 -5.62 -8.29 21.51
N ALA A 22 -4.68 -7.39 21.82
CA ALA A 22 -4.37 -6.31 20.90
C ALA A 22 -3.88 -6.94 19.59
N ALA A 23 -4.58 -6.67 18.49
CA ALA A 23 -4.13 -7.08 17.17
C ALA A 23 -2.85 -6.29 16.83
N LEU A 24 -1.69 -6.88 17.12
CA LEU A 24 -0.39 -6.35 16.75
C LEU A 24 -0.09 -6.82 15.33
N ALA A 25 -0.41 -5.98 14.35
CA ALA A 25 0.10 -6.15 13.00
C ALA A 25 1.61 -5.82 13.01
N ALA A 26 2.44 -6.78 12.66
CA ALA A 26 3.86 -6.52 12.46
C ALA A 26 4.04 -5.60 11.24
N PRO A 27 5.03 -4.68 11.24
CA PRO A 27 5.38 -3.92 10.05
C PRO A 27 5.68 -4.86 8.87
N GLN A 28 5.00 -4.66 7.75
CA GLN A 28 5.24 -5.38 6.50
C GLN A 28 5.82 -4.41 5.46
N HIS A 29 6.73 -4.89 4.60
CA HIS A 29 7.36 -4.08 3.56
C HIS A 29 6.51 -3.98 2.29
N ALA A 30 5.53 -4.86 2.13
CA ALA A 30 4.64 -4.94 0.98
C ALA A 30 3.22 -5.35 1.43
N LEU A 31 2.22 -5.03 0.63
CA LEU A 31 0.82 -5.38 0.85
C LEU A 31 0.34 -6.17 -0.35
N THR A 32 0.00 -7.44 -0.17
CA THR A 32 -0.55 -8.28 -1.24
C THR A 32 -2.07 -8.38 -1.12
N LEU A 33 -2.77 -8.58 -2.24
CA LEU A 33 -4.23 -8.66 -2.22
C LEU A 33 -4.76 -9.99 -1.63
N TYR A 34 -4.02 -11.08 -1.78
CA TYR A 34 -4.45 -12.43 -1.36
C TYR A 34 -3.65 -12.98 -0.17
N ASP A 35 -2.97 -12.11 0.60
CA ASP A 35 -2.08 -12.46 1.71
C ASP A 35 -0.97 -13.47 1.32
N GLU A 36 -0.65 -13.55 0.02
CA GLU A 36 0.47 -14.34 -0.48
C GLU A 36 1.80 -13.67 -0.14
N PRO A 37 2.90 -14.46 0.00
CA PRO A 37 4.23 -13.87 0.12
C PRO A 37 4.55 -13.01 -1.13
N PRO A 38 5.01 -11.76 -0.96
CA PRO A 38 5.42 -10.93 -2.09
C PRO A 38 6.62 -11.59 -2.78
N LYS A 39 6.70 -11.44 -4.11
CA LYS A 39 7.81 -11.94 -4.93
C LYS A 39 9.16 -11.42 -4.45
N TYR A 40 9.20 -10.15 -4.04
CA TYR A 40 10.44 -9.48 -3.63
C TYR A 40 10.61 -9.48 -2.10
N PRO A 41 11.79 -9.91 -1.58
CA PRO A 41 12.07 -9.90 -0.15
C PRO A 41 12.26 -8.46 0.35
N ALA A 42 12.10 -8.22 1.66
CA ALA A 42 12.14 -6.87 2.26
C ALA A 42 13.42 -6.05 1.97
N ASN A 43 14.53 -6.71 1.62
CA ASN A 43 15.83 -6.10 1.35
C ASN A 43 16.17 -5.99 -0.14
N PHE A 44 15.22 -6.28 -1.04
CA PHE A 44 15.42 -6.17 -2.50
C PHE A 44 15.89 -4.76 -2.89
N LYS A 45 16.69 -4.68 -3.95
CA LYS A 45 17.27 -3.41 -4.43
C LYS A 45 16.63 -2.89 -5.70
N HIS A 46 16.06 -3.79 -6.48
CA HIS A 46 15.37 -3.50 -7.73
C HIS A 46 14.42 -4.66 -8.03
N VAL A 47 13.40 -4.37 -8.82
CA VAL A 47 12.52 -5.37 -9.44
C VAL A 47 13.23 -6.06 -10.60
N ASP A 48 12.73 -7.21 -11.05
CA ASP A 48 13.40 -8.01 -12.10
C ASP A 48 13.32 -7.34 -13.48
N TYR A 49 12.30 -6.51 -13.70
CA TYR A 49 12.01 -5.87 -14.98
C TYR A 49 12.71 -4.51 -15.17
N VAL A 50 13.70 -4.16 -14.34
CA VAL A 50 14.51 -2.95 -14.52
C VAL A 50 15.98 -3.27 -14.77
N ASN A 51 16.62 -2.47 -15.61
CA ASN A 51 18.08 -2.46 -15.74
C ASN A 51 18.67 -1.55 -14.64
N PRO A 52 19.37 -2.08 -13.61
CA PRO A 52 19.96 -1.27 -12.55
C PRO A 52 21.07 -0.33 -13.07
N ASP A 53 21.74 -0.73 -14.16
CA ASP A 53 22.82 0.03 -14.81
C ASP A 53 22.31 0.97 -15.91
N ALA A 54 21.00 1.25 -15.95
CA ALA A 54 20.42 2.12 -16.95
C ALA A 54 21.08 3.51 -16.92
N PRO A 55 21.64 4.00 -18.05
CA PRO A 55 22.29 5.31 -18.11
C PRO A 55 21.31 6.41 -17.70
N LYS A 56 21.79 7.37 -16.91
CA LYS A 56 20.99 8.49 -16.43
C LYS A 56 21.23 9.73 -17.29
N GLY A 57 20.16 10.49 -17.55
CA GLY A 57 20.19 11.73 -18.33
C GLY A 57 19.67 11.56 -19.76
N GLY A 58 19.84 12.61 -20.57
CA GLY A 58 19.27 12.71 -21.91
C GLY A 58 17.89 13.38 -21.92
N ILE A 59 17.28 13.47 -23.11
CA ILE A 59 15.94 14.05 -23.31
C ILE A 59 15.04 12.99 -23.94
N PHE A 60 14.02 12.56 -23.19
CA PHE A 60 12.95 11.72 -23.72
C PHE A 60 11.89 12.61 -24.38
N ARG A 61 11.65 12.41 -25.69
CA ARG A 61 10.63 13.13 -26.46
C ARG A 61 9.54 12.15 -26.88
N LYS A 62 8.32 12.37 -26.40
CA LYS A 62 7.14 11.52 -26.67
C LYS A 62 6.03 12.39 -27.27
N SER A 63 5.32 11.84 -28.25
CA SER A 63 4.08 12.43 -28.77
C SER A 63 2.87 11.90 -28.00
N ALA A 64 1.86 12.75 -27.82
CA ALA A 64 0.54 12.38 -27.32
C ALA A 64 -0.50 12.53 -28.43
N LEU A 65 -1.59 11.76 -28.36
CA LEU A 65 -2.73 11.89 -29.27
C LEU A 65 -3.81 12.75 -28.60
N GLY A 66 -4.30 13.78 -29.29
CA GLY A 66 -5.31 14.71 -28.76
C GLY A 66 -4.70 16.00 -28.17
N THR A 67 -5.40 16.61 -27.22
CA THR A 67 -4.98 17.83 -26.50
C THR A 67 -5.32 17.72 -25.03
N PHE A 68 -4.69 18.54 -24.19
CA PHE A 68 -5.05 18.73 -22.80
C PHE A 68 -5.52 20.17 -22.55
N ASP A 69 -6.29 20.36 -21.48
CA ASP A 69 -6.71 21.70 -21.00
C ASP A 69 -6.46 21.91 -19.50
N SER A 70 -5.91 20.89 -18.81
CA SER A 70 -5.59 20.95 -17.38
C SER A 70 -4.28 20.23 -17.05
N LEU A 71 -3.63 20.70 -15.99
CA LEU A 71 -2.47 20.06 -15.35
C LEU A 71 -2.82 19.40 -14.01
N ASN A 72 -4.10 19.38 -13.65
CA ASN A 72 -4.59 18.68 -12.47
C ASN A 72 -5.30 17.37 -12.90
N PRO A 73 -4.71 16.19 -12.62
CA PRO A 73 -5.30 14.90 -12.99
C PRO A 73 -6.51 14.49 -12.13
N PHE A 74 -6.79 15.20 -11.03
CA PHE A 74 -7.84 14.85 -10.07
C PHE A 74 -9.15 15.63 -10.27
N ILE A 75 -9.35 16.22 -11.45
CA ILE A 75 -10.55 17.00 -11.78
C ILE A 75 -11.68 16.12 -12.30
N ASN A 76 -12.93 16.52 -12.04
CA ASN A 76 -14.10 15.83 -12.56
C ASN A 76 -14.37 16.11 -14.06
N LYS A 77 -13.88 17.24 -14.59
CA LYS A 77 -14.14 17.69 -15.96
C LYS A 77 -12.92 18.40 -16.52
N GLY A 78 -12.58 18.09 -17.77
CA GLY A 78 -11.37 18.54 -18.48
C GLY A 78 -10.57 17.32 -18.94
N VAL A 79 -9.50 17.56 -19.69
CA VAL A 79 -8.57 16.53 -20.14
C VAL A 79 -7.20 16.84 -19.53
N PRO A 80 -6.71 16.02 -18.58
CA PRO A 80 -5.37 16.21 -18.02
C PRO A 80 -4.29 15.89 -19.05
N ALA A 81 -3.12 16.50 -18.88
CA ALA A 81 -1.95 16.19 -19.72
C ALA A 81 -1.49 14.73 -19.53
N ASP A 82 -1.10 14.08 -20.63
CA ASP A 82 -0.47 12.75 -20.60
C ASP A 82 0.76 12.75 -19.69
N ASP A 83 0.98 11.63 -18.99
CA ASP A 83 2.11 11.38 -18.08
C ASP A 83 2.23 12.38 -16.91
N ILE A 84 1.23 13.24 -16.64
CA ILE A 84 1.25 14.21 -15.52
C ILE A 84 1.36 13.50 -14.16
N ASP A 85 0.90 12.25 -14.07
CA ASP A 85 0.97 11.41 -12.87
C ASP A 85 2.42 11.13 -12.42
N LEU A 86 3.42 11.27 -13.31
CA LEU A 86 4.84 11.15 -12.96
C LEU A 86 5.33 12.25 -12.01
N THR A 87 4.57 13.34 -11.86
CA THR A 87 4.87 14.43 -10.93
C THR A 87 4.33 14.19 -9.51
N PHE A 88 3.52 13.15 -9.31
CA PHE A 88 2.90 12.80 -8.03
C PHE A 88 3.44 11.49 -7.49
N GLY A 89 3.48 11.36 -6.16
CA GLY A 89 3.89 10.16 -5.44
C GLY A 89 2.74 9.53 -4.66
N THR A 90 2.77 8.20 -4.51
CA THR A 90 1.84 7.41 -3.70
C THR A 90 2.53 6.91 -2.42
N LEU A 91 1.76 6.40 -1.45
CA LEU A 91 2.31 5.83 -0.20
C LEU A 91 3.09 4.52 -0.43
N ALA A 92 2.63 3.71 -1.37
CA ALA A 92 3.27 2.48 -1.83
C ALA A 92 3.28 2.45 -3.36
N ARG A 93 4.15 1.64 -3.95
CA ARG A 93 4.28 1.50 -5.41
C ARG A 93 3.89 0.08 -5.82
N GLN A 94 2.96 -0.02 -6.76
CA GLN A 94 2.57 -1.30 -7.32
C GLN A 94 3.71 -1.93 -8.14
N SER A 95 3.94 -3.21 -7.91
CA SER A 95 4.82 -4.06 -8.71
C SER A 95 4.15 -4.43 -10.05
N LEU A 96 4.88 -4.31 -11.17
CA LEU A 96 4.32 -4.56 -12.52
C LEU A 96 4.36 -6.03 -12.93
N ASP A 97 5.03 -6.88 -12.17
CA ASP A 97 5.15 -8.31 -12.44
C ASP A 97 4.55 -9.19 -11.32
N GLU A 98 3.68 -8.60 -10.51
CA GLU A 98 2.85 -9.26 -9.52
C GLU A 98 1.37 -8.92 -9.77
N PRO A 99 0.41 -9.77 -9.37
CA PRO A 99 -1.01 -9.52 -9.61
C PRO A 99 -1.50 -8.23 -8.93
N PHE A 100 -1.20 -8.08 -7.64
CA PHE A 100 -1.54 -6.91 -6.85
C PHE A 100 -0.68 -6.88 -5.57
N THR A 101 0.45 -6.18 -5.65
CA THR A 101 1.46 -6.02 -4.58
C THR A 101 2.09 -4.65 -4.65
#